data_AF-A0A372FR86-F1
#
_entry.id   AF-A0A372FR86-F1
#
_cell.length_a   1.000
_cell.length_b   1.000
_cell.length_c   1.000
_cell.angle_alpha   90.00
_cell.angle_beta   90.00
_cell.angle_gamma   90.00
#
_symmetry.space_group_name_H-M   'P 1'
#
loop_
_entity.id
_entity.type
_entity.pdbx_description
1 polymer ?
#
loop_
_entity_poly.entity_id
_entity_poly.type
_entity_poly.pdbx_seq_one_letter_code
_entity_poly.pdbx_strand_id
1 'polypeptide(L)'
;MARSAAVAIAPGVWRIPTVGRAFINSYLVDDDGSVTLVDCGIRRAPARIVRGLAAIGKRPADVTRIVLTHAHPDHVGGAAEVARRTGAPIALHAADMPYAESGTPPPRDPTVGGARLFGRLASGRFPAFEVAQPLTDGDLLDAGGGLRVVHTPGHSPGHVSLLHEPTRVLITGDALFNVAGIRWPVKAFCTDFEMTQQTAHVLGELEYDAVAFTHGPEITERAREQVRGFLSRLSDG
;
A
#
# COMPACT_ATOMS: atom_id res chain seq x y z
N MET A 1 8.95 4.21 -27.17
CA MET A 1 9.65 4.76 -25.98
C MET A 1 9.65 3.70 -24.90
N ALA A 2 10.80 3.42 -24.29
CA ALA A 2 10.87 2.53 -23.13
C ALA A 2 10.06 3.15 -21.98
N ARG A 3 9.23 2.35 -21.31
CA ARG A 3 8.41 2.82 -20.18
C ARG A 3 9.32 3.08 -18.99
N SER A 4 9.14 4.23 -18.32
CA SER A 4 9.90 4.53 -17.10
C SER A 4 9.56 3.50 -16.01
N ALA A 5 10.60 2.98 -15.34
CA ALA A 5 10.44 2.03 -14.24
C ALA A 5 9.98 2.72 -12.94
N ALA A 6 10.10 4.04 -12.86
CA ALA A 6 9.65 4.90 -11.77
C ALA A 6 8.90 6.12 -12.32
N VAL A 7 7.81 6.50 -11.67
CA VAL A 7 6.99 7.67 -12.03
C VAL A 7 7.02 8.64 -10.85
N ALA A 8 7.52 9.86 -11.06
CA ALA A 8 7.51 10.89 -10.02
C ALA A 8 6.08 11.34 -9.73
N ILE A 9 5.71 11.36 -8.46
CA ILE A 9 4.42 11.91 -7.99
C ILE A 9 4.65 13.30 -7.40
N ALA A 10 5.68 13.43 -6.56
CA ALA A 10 6.11 14.66 -5.90
C ALA A 10 7.63 14.58 -5.67
N PRO A 11 8.31 15.66 -5.24
CA PRO A 11 9.74 15.61 -4.91
C PRO A 11 10.05 14.46 -3.94
N GLY A 12 10.96 13.56 -4.32
CA GLY A 12 11.32 12.40 -3.49
C GLY A 12 10.29 11.26 -3.44
N VAL A 13 9.09 11.42 -4.01
CA VAL A 13 8.05 10.36 -3.97
C VAL A 13 7.81 9.78 -5.36
N TRP A 14 8.03 8.48 -5.47
CA TRP A 14 7.99 7.75 -6.74
C TRP A 14 7.05 6.56 -6.69
N ARG A 15 6.28 6.34 -7.74
CA ARG A 15 5.53 5.10 -7.96
C ARG A 15 6.30 4.13 -8.84
N ILE A 16 6.35 2.88 -8.41
CA ILE A 16 6.93 1.76 -9.14
C ILE A 16 5.79 0.81 -9.55
N PRO A 17 5.46 0.72 -10.85
CA PRO A 17 4.48 -0.26 -11.32
C PRO A 17 5.03 -1.68 -11.19
N THR A 18 4.51 -2.47 -10.25
CA THR A 18 4.95 -3.85 -10.02
C THR A 18 4.13 -4.85 -10.84
N VAL A 19 2.90 -4.50 -11.23
CA VAL A 19 2.08 -5.23 -12.21
C VAL A 19 1.36 -4.27 -13.15
N GLY A 20 1.35 -4.59 -14.45
CA GLY A 20 0.71 -3.74 -15.46
C GLY A 20 1.35 -2.35 -15.55
N ARG A 21 0.58 -1.36 -16.01
CA ARG A 21 1.02 0.05 -16.08
C ARG A 21 0.93 0.76 -14.72
N ALA A 22 -0.10 0.41 -13.96
CA ALA A 22 -0.37 0.92 -12.62
C ALA A 22 -1.37 -0.01 -11.90
N PHE A 23 -1.41 -1.29 -12.27
CA PHE A 23 -2.44 -2.18 -11.75
C PHE A 23 -2.14 -2.56 -10.30
N ILE A 24 -0.89 -2.90 -10.00
CA ILE A 24 -0.36 -3.00 -8.64
C ILE A 24 0.91 -2.15 -8.57
N ASN A 25 1.06 -1.39 -7.50
CA ASN A 25 2.13 -0.42 -7.32
C ASN A 25 2.87 -0.62 -6.00
N SER A 26 4.15 -0.29 -6.01
CA SER A 26 4.95 0.02 -4.82
C SER A 26 5.35 1.49 -4.87
N TYR A 27 5.79 2.06 -3.76
CA TYR A 27 6.27 3.45 -3.70
C TYR A 27 7.65 3.56 -3.06
N LEU A 28 8.39 4.57 -3.48
CA LEU A 28 9.65 4.95 -2.86
C LEU A 28 9.49 6.36 -2.32
N VAL A 29 9.83 6.55 -1.05
CA VAL A 29 10.06 7.86 -0.45
C VAL A 29 11.58 7.97 -0.28
N ASP A 30 12.18 8.80 -1.10
CA ASP A 30 13.62 9.07 -1.12
C ASP A 30 13.93 10.32 -0.29
N ASP A 31 14.85 10.15 0.66
CA ASP A 31 15.34 11.18 1.56
C ASP A 31 16.85 11.11 1.63
N ASP A 32 17.50 12.01 0.89
CA ASP A 32 18.94 12.12 0.61
C ASP A 32 19.84 11.08 1.30
N GLY A 33 19.93 9.89 0.68
CA GLY A 33 20.79 8.78 1.12
C GLY A 33 20.05 7.61 1.77
N SER A 34 18.76 7.76 2.06
CA SER A 34 17.88 6.72 2.58
C SER A 34 16.58 6.62 1.77
N VAL A 35 16.09 5.39 1.60
CA VAL A 35 14.84 5.12 0.88
C VAL A 35 13.91 4.30 1.75
N THR A 36 12.70 4.80 1.94
CA THR A 36 11.58 4.01 2.46
C THR A 36 10.80 3.41 1.29
N LEU A 37 10.72 2.08 1.25
CA LEU A 37 9.88 1.36 0.30
C LEU A 37 8.51 1.10 0.92
N VAL A 38 7.44 1.49 0.22
CA VAL A 38 6.06 1.16 0.57
C VAL A 38 5.55 0.06 -0.36
N ASP A 39 5.11 -1.05 0.24
CA ASP A 39 4.70 -2.30 -0.40
C ASP A 39 5.75 -2.97 -1.30
N CYS A 40 5.72 -4.30 -1.36
CA CYS A 40 6.69 -5.12 -2.08
C CYS A 40 6.12 -5.87 -3.28
N GLY A 41 4.85 -5.63 -3.62
CA GLY A 41 4.15 -6.26 -4.73
C GLY A 41 3.99 -7.78 -4.60
N ILE A 42 3.58 -8.43 -5.69
CA ILE A 42 3.56 -9.89 -5.83
C ILE A 42 4.97 -10.50 -5.68
N ARG A 43 5.07 -11.83 -5.50
CA ARG A 43 6.35 -12.56 -5.38
C ARG A 43 7.42 -12.24 -6.44
N ARG A 44 7.02 -11.86 -7.65
CA ARG A 44 7.93 -11.52 -8.77
C ARG A 44 8.27 -10.02 -8.87
N ALA A 45 7.63 -9.17 -8.08
CA ALA A 45 7.82 -7.73 -8.07
C ALA A 45 9.22 -7.25 -7.63
N PRO A 46 10.01 -7.96 -6.79
CA PRO A 46 11.34 -7.49 -6.38
C PRO A 46 12.24 -7.08 -7.54
N ALA A 47 12.19 -7.78 -8.68
CA ALA A 47 12.97 -7.41 -9.86
C ALA A 47 12.53 -6.05 -10.47
N ARG A 48 11.25 -5.68 -10.38
CA ARG A 48 10.76 -4.37 -10.82
C ARG A 48 11.12 -3.28 -9.82
N ILE A 49 11.07 -3.57 -8.52
CA ILE A 49 11.48 -2.63 -7.46
C ILE A 49 12.96 -2.26 -7.62
N VAL A 50 13.83 -3.24 -7.85
CA VAL A 50 15.27 -2.99 -8.11
C VAL A 50 15.48 -2.11 -9.35
N ARG A 51 14.69 -2.32 -10.42
CA ARG A 51 14.75 -1.45 -11.61
C ARG A 51 14.21 -0.05 -11.34
N GLY A 52 13.19 0.07 -10.49
CA GLY A 52 12.62 1.35 -10.05
C GLY A 52 13.64 2.17 -9.26
N LEU A 53 14.32 1.55 -8.28
CA LEU A 53 15.43 2.16 -7.53
C LEU A 53 16.53 2.64 -8.49
N ALA A 54 16.97 1.78 -9.41
CA ALA A 54 18.02 2.15 -10.37
C ALA A 54 17.61 3.32 -11.28
N ALA A 55 16.32 3.43 -11.64
CA ALA A 55 15.81 4.53 -12.46
C ALA A 55 15.84 5.89 -11.75
N ILE A 56 15.92 5.91 -10.42
CA ILE A 56 16.07 7.13 -9.61
C ILE A 56 17.48 7.28 -9.03
N GLY A 57 18.46 6.51 -9.55
CA GLY A 57 19.85 6.57 -9.11
C GLY A 57 20.13 5.88 -7.76
N LYS A 58 19.22 5.03 -7.28
CA LYS A 58 19.32 4.31 -6.01
C LYS A 58 19.62 2.83 -6.22
N ARG A 59 20.10 2.19 -5.16
CA ARG A 59 20.46 0.78 -5.08
C ARG A 59 19.64 0.11 -3.98
N PRO A 60 19.52 -1.23 -3.97
CA PRO A 60 18.86 -1.95 -2.88
C PRO A 60 19.41 -1.61 -1.49
N ALA A 61 20.72 -1.39 -1.37
CA ALA A 61 21.36 -1.02 -0.12
C ALA A 61 20.97 0.37 0.41
N ASP A 62 20.40 1.22 -0.43
CA ASP A 62 19.92 2.54 -0.03
C ASP A 62 18.50 2.45 0.58
N VAL A 63 17.82 1.29 0.48
CA VAL A 63 16.54 1.05 1.16
C VAL A 63 16.82 0.71 2.62
N THR A 64 16.42 1.59 3.53
CA THR A 64 16.64 1.46 4.97
C THR A 64 15.38 1.06 5.72
N ARG A 65 14.22 1.09 5.06
CA ARG A 65 12.92 0.75 5.65
C ARG A 65 11.98 0.16 4.60
N ILE A 66 11.22 -0.85 5.00
CA ILE A 66 10.09 -1.38 4.24
C ILE A 66 8.82 -1.16 5.07
N VAL A 67 7.81 -0.51 4.51
CA VAL A 67 6.51 -0.28 5.14
C VAL A 67 5.46 -0.99 4.30
N LEU A 68 4.65 -1.83 4.91
CA LEU A 68 3.60 -2.57 4.22
C LEU A 68 2.24 -2.02 4.61
N THR A 69 1.38 -1.79 3.61
CA THR A 69 0.03 -1.26 3.84
C THR A 69 -0.88 -2.30 4.50
N HIS A 70 -0.77 -3.56 4.09
CA HIS A 70 -1.53 -4.69 4.65
C HIS A 70 -1.00 -6.04 4.16
N ALA A 71 -1.38 -7.13 4.83
CA ALA A 71 -0.87 -8.49 4.58
C ALA A 71 -1.55 -9.26 3.42
N HIS A 72 -1.76 -8.64 2.25
CA HIS A 72 -2.23 -9.34 1.05
C HIS A 72 -1.09 -9.73 0.08
N PRO A 73 -1.19 -10.88 -0.62
CA PRO A 73 -0.10 -11.44 -1.43
C PRO A 73 0.36 -10.56 -2.60
N ASP A 74 -0.51 -9.70 -3.11
CA ASP A 74 -0.20 -8.74 -4.15
C ASP A 74 0.59 -7.54 -3.66
N HIS A 75 0.71 -7.33 -2.36
CA HIS A 75 1.47 -6.23 -1.74
C HIS A 75 2.65 -6.73 -0.91
N VAL A 76 2.51 -7.85 -0.20
CA VAL A 76 3.59 -8.42 0.64
C VAL A 76 4.30 -9.61 0.01
N GLY A 77 3.85 -10.07 -1.15
CA GLY A 77 4.38 -11.27 -1.80
C GLY A 77 5.88 -11.23 -2.05
N GLY A 78 6.44 -10.04 -2.29
CA GLY A 78 7.86 -9.79 -2.45
C GLY A 78 8.62 -9.43 -1.17
N ALA A 79 7.97 -9.24 -0.03
CA ALA A 79 8.56 -8.60 1.15
C ALA A 79 9.78 -9.35 1.70
N ALA A 80 9.69 -10.66 1.90
CA ALA A 80 10.80 -11.49 2.38
C ALA A 80 12.02 -11.44 1.43
N GLU A 81 11.79 -11.35 0.12
CA GLU A 81 12.85 -11.25 -0.88
C GLU A 81 13.51 -9.87 -0.86
N VAL A 82 12.70 -8.80 -0.78
CA VAL A 82 13.22 -7.44 -0.71
C VAL A 82 14.03 -7.24 0.57
N ALA A 83 13.48 -7.60 1.74
CA ALA A 83 14.18 -7.49 3.00
C ALA A 83 15.54 -8.23 2.99
N ARG A 84 15.60 -9.42 2.40
CA ARG A 84 16.87 -10.15 2.25
C ARG A 84 17.89 -9.43 1.35
N ARG A 85 17.43 -8.71 0.32
CA ARG A 85 18.29 -7.99 -0.63
C ARG A 85 18.77 -6.65 -0.10
N THR A 86 17.96 -5.99 0.72
CA THR A 86 18.23 -4.63 1.23
C THR A 86 18.83 -4.66 2.63
N GLY A 87 18.52 -5.69 3.42
CA GLY A 87 18.79 -5.74 4.86
C GLY A 87 17.84 -4.87 5.69
N ALA A 88 16.83 -4.26 5.06
CA ALA A 88 15.93 -3.32 5.72
C ALA A 88 14.90 -4.02 6.62
N PRO A 89 14.60 -3.48 7.81
CA PRO A 89 13.50 -3.93 8.63
C PRO A 89 12.14 -3.71 7.95
N ILE A 90 11.23 -4.65 8.17
CA ILE A 90 9.84 -4.56 7.73
C ILE A 90 8.98 -3.99 8.85
N ALA A 91 8.21 -2.96 8.52
CA ALA A 91 7.14 -2.40 9.33
C ALA A 91 5.78 -2.79 8.76
N LEU A 92 4.88 -3.23 9.63
CA LEU A 92 3.50 -3.62 9.31
C LEU A 92 2.64 -3.37 10.54
N HIS A 93 1.37 -3.02 10.35
CA HIS A 93 0.46 -2.83 11.48
C HIS A 93 0.32 -4.08 12.34
N ALA A 94 0.28 -3.92 13.65
CA ALA A 94 0.29 -5.02 14.62
C ALA A 94 -0.82 -6.06 14.36
N ALA A 95 -2.00 -5.60 13.96
CA ALA A 95 -3.15 -6.47 13.67
C ALA A 95 -2.96 -7.40 12.46
N ASP A 96 -1.99 -7.13 11.57
CA ASP A 96 -1.68 -7.96 10.42
C ASP A 96 -0.45 -8.86 10.61
N MET A 97 0.28 -8.73 11.73
CA MET A 97 1.48 -9.54 12.03
C MET A 97 1.23 -11.06 11.99
N PRO A 98 0.14 -11.60 12.58
CA PRO A 98 -0.08 -13.05 12.56
C PRO A 98 -0.20 -13.62 11.12
N TYR A 99 -0.68 -12.81 10.17
CA TYR A 99 -0.81 -13.16 8.75
C TYR A 99 0.54 -13.12 8.05
N ALA A 100 1.36 -12.10 8.34
CA ALA A 100 2.73 -11.98 7.86
C ALA A 100 3.59 -13.19 8.28
N GLU A 101 3.53 -13.56 9.55
CA GLU A 101 4.34 -14.64 10.14
C GLU A 101 3.87 -16.04 9.71
N SER A 102 2.58 -16.20 9.45
CA SER A 102 2.01 -17.48 8.95
C SER A 102 2.09 -17.63 7.43
N GLY A 103 2.36 -16.54 6.70
CA GLY A 103 2.39 -16.52 5.23
C GLY A 103 1.01 -16.72 4.59
N THR A 104 -0.06 -16.42 5.33
CA THR A 104 -1.44 -16.53 4.86
C THR A 104 -2.13 -15.17 4.92
N PRO A 105 -2.94 -14.79 3.92
CA PRO A 105 -3.64 -13.52 3.96
C PRO A 105 -4.69 -13.47 5.08
N PRO A 106 -5.08 -12.25 5.51
CA PRO A 106 -6.26 -12.03 6.34
C PRO A 106 -7.51 -12.78 5.84
N PRO A 107 -8.43 -13.13 6.74
CA PRO A 107 -9.67 -13.79 6.36
C PRO A 107 -10.55 -12.86 5.51
N ARG A 108 -11.33 -13.48 4.62
CA ARG A 108 -12.34 -12.76 3.81
C ARG A 108 -13.64 -12.62 4.58
N ASP A 109 -14.41 -11.59 4.24
CA ASP A 109 -15.73 -11.31 4.79
C ASP A 109 -16.64 -12.57 4.68
N PRO A 110 -17.05 -13.15 5.82
CA PRO A 110 -17.87 -14.37 5.84
C PRO A 110 -19.30 -14.13 5.36
N THR A 111 -19.76 -12.87 5.29
CA THR A 111 -21.10 -12.49 4.82
C THR A 111 -21.20 -12.52 3.29
N VAL A 112 -20.06 -12.53 2.58
CA VAL A 112 -20.02 -12.65 1.12
C VAL A 112 -20.18 -14.12 0.71
N GLY A 113 -21.29 -14.43 0.04
CA GLY A 113 -21.60 -15.78 -0.44
C GLY A 113 -20.45 -16.39 -1.26
N GLY A 114 -20.03 -17.61 -0.90
CA GLY A 114 -18.95 -18.32 -1.59
C GLY A 114 -17.53 -17.89 -1.18
N ALA A 115 -17.35 -16.89 -0.31
CA ALA A 115 -16.03 -16.42 0.13
C ALA A 115 -15.17 -17.53 0.76
N ARG A 116 -15.80 -18.44 1.53
CA ARG A 116 -15.12 -19.61 2.11
C ARG A 116 -14.61 -20.60 1.07
N LEU A 117 -15.36 -20.83 -0.01
CA LEU A 117 -14.97 -21.75 -1.08
C LEU A 117 -13.85 -21.14 -1.94
N PHE A 118 -13.98 -19.86 -2.29
CA PHE A 118 -12.94 -19.09 -2.96
C PHE A 118 -11.66 -18.96 -2.11
N GLY A 119 -11.78 -18.87 -0.78
CA GLY A 119 -10.65 -18.78 0.15
C GLY A 119 -9.81 -20.07 0.20
N ARG A 120 -10.47 -21.22 0.03
CA ARG A 120 -9.81 -22.53 -0.03
C ARG A 120 -9.14 -22.81 -1.39
N LEU A 121 -9.70 -22.30 -2.49
CA LEU A 121 -9.21 -22.57 -3.85
C LEU A 121 -8.08 -21.64 -4.30
N ALA A 122 -8.09 -20.38 -3.85
CA ALA A 122 -7.05 -19.40 -4.11
C ALA A 122 -6.35 -19.05 -2.80
N SER A 123 -5.46 -19.93 -2.34
CA SER A 123 -4.85 -19.83 -1.01
C SER A 123 -4.08 -18.54 -0.76
N GLY A 124 -3.72 -17.79 -1.82
CA GLY A 124 -3.16 -16.44 -1.71
C GLY A 124 -1.90 -16.38 -0.85
N ARG A 125 -1.21 -17.51 -0.64
CA ARG A 125 -0.06 -17.60 0.26
C ARG A 125 1.13 -16.82 -0.28
N PHE A 126 1.87 -16.22 0.64
CA PHE A 126 3.13 -15.53 0.39
C PHE A 126 4.22 -16.08 1.33
N PRO A 127 5.52 -15.89 1.00
CA PRO A 127 6.58 -16.26 1.93
C PRO A 127 6.42 -15.51 3.25
N ALA A 128 6.40 -16.23 4.37
CA ALA A 128 6.34 -15.61 5.68
C ALA A 128 7.56 -14.73 5.94
N PHE A 129 7.39 -13.70 6.76
CA PHE A 129 8.45 -12.80 7.18
C PHE A 129 8.19 -12.29 8.59
N GLU A 130 9.27 -11.90 9.26
CA GLU A 130 9.22 -11.25 10.56
C GLU A 130 8.89 -9.77 10.41
N VAL A 131 8.03 -9.26 11.28
CA VAL A 131 7.75 -7.83 11.39
C VAL A 131 8.65 -7.24 12.48
N ALA A 132 9.66 -6.48 12.07
CA ALA A 132 10.62 -5.88 12.98
C ALA A 132 10.06 -4.64 13.69
N GLN A 133 9.11 -3.94 13.05
CA GLN A 133 8.47 -2.76 13.62
C GLN A 133 6.93 -2.87 13.51
N PRO A 134 6.22 -3.24 14.58
CA PRO A 134 4.77 -3.15 14.60
C PRO A 134 4.34 -1.69 14.52
N LEU A 135 3.43 -1.37 13.61
CA LEU A 135 2.85 -0.03 13.46
C LEU A 135 1.53 0.08 14.22
N THR A 136 1.23 1.30 14.67
CA THR A 136 -0.06 1.74 15.21
C THR A 136 -0.56 3.01 14.53
N ASP A 137 -1.85 3.33 14.71
CA ASP A 137 -2.42 4.57 14.18
C ASP A 137 -1.68 5.81 14.70
N GLY A 138 -1.42 6.76 13.81
CA GLY A 138 -0.75 8.02 14.14
C GLY A 138 0.78 7.95 14.25
N ASP A 139 1.40 6.77 14.12
CA ASP A 139 2.86 6.66 14.08
C ASP A 139 3.45 7.56 12.99
N LEU A 140 4.52 8.28 13.31
CA LEU A 140 5.28 9.08 12.35
C LEU A 140 6.62 8.40 12.08
N LEU A 141 6.75 7.83 10.89
CA LEU A 141 7.97 7.15 10.47
C LEU A 141 8.97 8.15 9.92
N ASP A 142 10.24 7.98 10.30
CA ASP A 142 11.36 8.73 9.74
C ASP A 142 11.59 8.29 8.29
N ALA A 143 11.06 9.10 7.37
CA ALA A 143 11.08 8.94 5.93
C ALA A 143 10.83 10.30 5.28
N GLY A 144 11.88 11.02 4.86
CA GLY A 144 11.71 12.23 4.06
C GLY A 144 11.19 13.45 4.79
N GLY A 145 11.26 13.47 6.13
CA GLY A 145 10.62 14.48 6.98
C GLY A 145 9.25 14.07 7.53
N GLY A 146 8.77 12.84 7.25
CA GLY A 146 7.66 12.23 7.99
C GLY A 146 6.68 11.46 7.11
N LEU A 147 6.52 10.16 7.40
CA LEU A 147 5.48 9.31 6.81
C LEU A 147 4.52 8.87 7.92
N ARG A 148 3.37 9.54 7.99
CA ARG A 148 2.34 9.29 9.01
C ARG A 148 1.50 8.08 8.65
N VAL A 149 1.34 7.19 9.60
CA VAL A 149 0.44 6.02 9.54
C VAL A 149 -0.98 6.47 9.88
N VAL A 150 -1.93 6.07 9.04
CA VAL A 150 -3.37 6.26 9.26
C VAL A 150 -4.03 4.91 9.18
N HIS A 151 -4.50 4.39 10.32
CA HIS A 151 -5.15 3.09 10.40
C HIS A 151 -6.52 3.16 9.74
N THR A 152 -6.70 2.35 8.69
CA THR A 152 -7.93 2.28 7.88
C THR A 152 -8.37 0.82 7.76
N PRO A 153 -8.77 0.18 8.88
CA PRO A 153 -9.10 -1.24 8.91
C PRO A 153 -10.36 -1.55 8.09
N GLY A 154 -10.48 -2.81 7.70
CA GLY A 154 -11.62 -3.34 6.97
C GLY A 154 -11.16 -4.21 5.81
N HIS A 155 -10.30 -3.67 4.93
CA HIS A 155 -9.73 -4.47 3.84
C HIS A 155 -8.88 -5.62 4.40
N SER A 156 -8.06 -5.29 5.40
CA SER A 156 -7.55 -6.22 6.40
C SER A 156 -7.70 -5.60 7.80
N PRO A 157 -7.55 -6.37 8.90
CA PRO A 157 -7.56 -5.83 10.26
C PRO A 157 -6.47 -4.78 10.51
N GLY A 158 -5.29 -4.97 9.92
CA GLY A 158 -4.14 -4.07 10.04
C GLY A 158 -3.96 -3.13 8.86
N HIS A 159 -4.96 -2.92 8.01
CA HIS A 159 -4.79 -2.06 6.85
C HIS A 159 -4.48 -0.62 7.24
N VAL A 160 -3.44 -0.04 6.63
CA VAL A 160 -3.05 1.36 6.81
C VAL A 160 -2.98 2.11 5.49
N SER A 161 -3.36 3.37 5.55
CA SER A 161 -2.99 4.40 4.58
C SER A 161 -1.79 5.18 5.12
N LEU A 162 -1.01 5.80 4.23
CA LEU A 162 0.23 6.50 4.61
C LEU A 162 0.24 7.90 4.01
N LEU A 163 0.46 8.92 4.84
CA LEU A 163 0.61 10.30 4.38
C LEU A 163 2.07 10.73 4.52
N HIS A 164 2.73 11.00 3.40
CA HIS A 164 4.02 11.68 3.44
C HIS A 164 3.76 13.17 3.66
N GLU A 165 3.98 13.64 4.89
CA GLU A 165 3.58 14.97 5.33
C GLU A 165 4.28 16.10 4.55
N PRO A 166 5.60 16.01 4.25
CA PRO A 166 6.32 17.08 3.58
C PRO A 166 5.84 17.35 2.15
N THR A 167 5.52 16.28 1.42
CA THR A 167 5.06 16.42 0.03
C THR A 167 3.55 16.33 -0.11
N ARG A 168 2.83 16.13 1.00
CA ARG A 168 1.36 16.00 1.01
C ARG A 168 0.88 14.94 0.01
N VAL A 169 1.57 13.80 -0.06
CA VAL A 169 1.17 12.65 -0.88
C VAL A 169 0.52 11.61 0.03
N LEU A 170 -0.75 11.32 -0.23
CA LEU A 170 -1.48 10.25 0.43
C LEU A 170 -1.38 8.95 -0.37
N ILE A 171 -0.86 7.88 0.21
CA ILE A 171 -0.94 6.51 -0.32
C ILE A 171 -2.12 5.83 0.38
N THR A 172 -3.17 5.49 -0.36
CA THR A 172 -4.43 5.01 0.23
C THR A 172 -4.34 3.58 0.76
N GLY A 173 -3.35 2.80 0.31
CA GLY A 173 -3.47 1.35 0.36
C GLY A 173 -4.70 0.90 -0.43
N ASP A 174 -5.27 -0.23 -0.02
CA ASP A 174 -6.48 -0.82 -0.59
C ASP A 174 -7.77 -0.29 0.07
N ALA A 175 -7.71 0.82 0.82
CA ALA A 175 -8.92 1.55 1.26
C ALA A 175 -9.70 2.11 0.05
N LEU A 176 -8.99 2.52 -1.01
CA LEU A 176 -9.54 3.00 -2.27
C LEU A 176 -8.67 2.52 -3.43
N PHE A 177 -9.29 2.23 -4.58
CA PHE A 177 -8.62 1.96 -5.85
C PHE A 177 -8.88 3.09 -6.85
N ASN A 178 -8.03 3.19 -7.88
CA ASN A 178 -8.25 4.04 -9.04
C ASN A 178 -8.09 3.28 -10.36
N VAL A 179 -8.83 2.18 -10.54
CA VAL A 179 -8.76 1.39 -11.78
C VAL A 179 -9.93 1.78 -12.68
N ALA A 180 -9.73 2.69 -13.63
CA ALA A 180 -10.81 3.33 -14.41
C ALA A 180 -11.76 4.16 -13.50
N GLY A 181 -11.17 5.06 -12.72
CA GLY A 181 -11.86 5.92 -11.76
C GLY A 181 -11.81 5.40 -10.33
N ILE A 182 -11.93 6.33 -9.37
CA ILE A 182 -11.94 6.03 -7.93
C ILE A 182 -13.09 5.06 -7.63
N ARG A 183 -12.78 3.98 -6.91
CA ARG A 183 -13.73 2.93 -6.54
C ARG A 183 -13.32 2.24 -5.24
N TRP A 184 -14.27 1.54 -4.65
CA TRP A 184 -14.03 0.65 -3.53
C TRP A 184 -13.18 -0.56 -3.95
N PRO A 185 -12.42 -1.16 -3.02
CA PRO A 185 -11.78 -2.44 -3.26
C PRO A 185 -12.82 -3.53 -3.54
N VAL A 186 -12.38 -4.65 -4.08
CA VAL A 186 -13.28 -5.78 -4.34
C VAL A 186 -13.79 -6.32 -3.01
N LYS A 187 -15.11 -6.24 -2.77
CA LYS A 187 -15.77 -6.66 -1.53
C LYS A 187 -15.32 -8.04 -1.03
N ALA A 188 -15.19 -9.02 -1.93
CA ALA A 188 -14.79 -10.38 -1.60
C ALA A 188 -13.34 -10.54 -1.10
N PHE A 189 -12.50 -9.51 -1.22
CA PHE A 189 -11.13 -9.50 -0.70
C PHE A 189 -10.99 -8.75 0.63
N CYS A 190 -12.05 -8.08 1.09
CA CYS A 190 -12.02 -7.40 2.38
C CYS A 190 -12.31 -8.40 3.51
N THR A 191 -11.75 -8.17 4.69
CA THR A 191 -12.19 -8.84 5.93
C THR A 191 -13.56 -8.32 6.37
N ASP A 192 -13.77 -7.01 6.24
CA ASP A 192 -15.02 -6.30 6.51
C ASP A 192 -15.14 -5.12 5.53
N PHE A 193 -16.03 -5.28 4.54
CA PHE A 193 -16.20 -4.27 3.50
C PHE A 193 -16.91 -3.01 4.01
N GLU A 194 -17.85 -3.16 4.94
CA GLU A 194 -18.56 -2.01 5.50
C GLU A 194 -17.61 -1.16 6.35
N MET A 195 -16.79 -1.81 7.18
CA MET A 195 -15.73 -1.14 7.92
C MET A 195 -14.73 -0.45 6.98
N THR A 196 -14.38 -1.07 5.85
CA THR A 196 -13.52 -0.42 4.83
C THR A 196 -14.11 0.90 4.35
N GLN A 197 -15.43 0.92 4.09
CA GLN A 197 -16.13 2.14 3.66
C GLN A 197 -16.16 3.18 4.79
N GLN A 198 -16.46 2.77 6.01
CA GLN A 198 -16.53 3.64 7.19
C GLN A 198 -15.17 4.29 7.48
N THR A 199 -14.09 3.50 7.53
CA THR A 199 -12.76 3.98 7.91
C THR A 199 -12.11 4.82 6.82
N ALA A 200 -12.37 4.53 5.53
CA ALA A 200 -11.88 5.33 4.42
C ALA A 200 -12.36 6.79 4.44
N HIS A 201 -13.41 7.14 5.20
CA HIS A 201 -13.87 8.53 5.34
C HIS A 201 -12.81 9.44 5.95
N VAL A 202 -11.91 8.92 6.79
CA VAL A 202 -10.79 9.70 7.34
C VAL A 202 -9.92 10.31 6.22
N LEU A 203 -9.82 9.62 5.08
CA LEU A 203 -9.05 10.07 3.92
C LEU A 203 -9.66 11.32 3.25
N GLY A 204 -10.93 11.63 3.49
CA GLY A 204 -11.54 12.89 3.04
C GLY A 204 -11.12 14.09 3.89
N GLU A 205 -10.76 13.84 5.15
CA GLU A 205 -10.46 14.86 6.14
C GLU A 205 -8.97 15.22 6.20
N LEU A 206 -8.10 14.32 5.74
CA LEU A 206 -6.66 14.58 5.63
C LEU A 206 -6.33 15.71 4.64
N GLU A 207 -5.21 16.37 4.90
CA GLU A 207 -4.63 17.42 4.07
C GLU A 207 -3.57 16.82 3.13
N TYR A 208 -3.88 16.71 1.83
CA TYR A 208 -2.96 16.23 0.79
C TYR A 208 -3.23 16.92 -0.56
N ASP A 209 -2.19 16.97 -1.39
CA ASP A 209 -2.22 17.62 -2.71
C ASP A 209 -2.22 16.58 -3.84
N ALA A 210 -1.67 15.39 -3.57
CA ALA A 210 -1.72 14.24 -4.46
C ALA A 210 -2.16 12.98 -3.71
N VAL A 211 -2.84 12.08 -4.42
CA VAL A 211 -3.26 10.77 -3.91
C VAL A 211 -2.75 9.66 -4.82
N ALA A 212 -2.22 8.62 -4.20
CA ALA A 212 -1.62 7.47 -4.83
C ALA A 212 -2.33 6.19 -4.36
N PHE A 213 -2.52 5.27 -5.30
CA PHE A 213 -3.30 4.05 -5.09
C PHE A 213 -2.43 2.82 -5.35
N THR A 214 -2.34 1.91 -4.38
CA THR A 214 -1.70 0.59 -4.56
C THR A 214 -2.29 -0.15 -5.76
N HIS A 215 -3.58 0.08 -6.08
CA HIS A 215 -4.20 -0.28 -7.37
C HIS A 215 -4.73 0.94 -8.15
N GLY A 216 -4.09 1.28 -9.26
CA GLY A 216 -4.45 2.41 -10.13
C GLY A 216 -3.35 3.46 -10.28
N PRO A 217 -3.48 4.42 -11.21
CA PRO A 217 -2.59 5.57 -11.28
C PRO A 217 -2.94 6.59 -10.19
N GLU A 218 -1.94 7.38 -9.81
CA GLU A 218 -2.04 8.57 -8.97
C GLU A 218 -2.96 9.64 -9.57
N ILE A 219 -3.45 10.52 -8.71
CA ILE A 219 -4.13 11.76 -9.06
C ILE A 219 -3.37 12.90 -8.39
N THR A 220 -2.88 13.85 -9.18
CA THR A 220 -2.11 15.01 -8.71
C THR A 220 -2.86 16.34 -8.89
N GLU A 221 -4.06 16.30 -9.50
CA GLU A 221 -4.89 17.48 -9.71
C GLU A 221 -6.19 17.34 -8.92
N ARG A 222 -6.47 18.33 -8.05
CA ARG A 222 -7.69 18.35 -7.21
C ARG A 222 -7.92 17.02 -6.48
N ALA A 223 -6.83 16.36 -6.08
CA ALA A 223 -6.81 15.00 -5.56
C ALA A 223 -7.83 14.80 -4.42
N ARG A 224 -7.73 15.67 -3.41
CA ARG A 224 -8.62 15.63 -2.24
C ARG A 224 -10.08 15.87 -2.60
N GLU A 225 -10.37 16.79 -3.51
CA GLU A 225 -11.75 17.05 -3.93
C GLU A 225 -12.37 15.84 -4.65
N GLN A 226 -11.59 15.16 -5.50
CA GLN A 226 -12.03 13.95 -6.17
C GLN A 226 -12.30 12.80 -5.18
N VAL A 227 -11.43 12.62 -4.18
CA VAL A 227 -11.62 11.62 -3.12
C VAL A 227 -12.83 11.97 -2.27
N ARG A 228 -12.98 13.21 -1.79
CA ARG A 228 -14.15 13.65 -1.02
C ARG A 228 -15.45 13.48 -1.81
N GLY A 229 -15.46 13.85 -3.09
CA GLY A 229 -16.61 13.65 -3.96
C GLY A 229 -16.92 12.18 -4.24
N PHE A 230 -15.95 11.27 -4.14
CA PHE A 230 -16.21 9.84 -4.17
C PHE A 230 -16.84 9.35 -2.87
N LEU A 231 -16.24 9.72 -1.72
CA LEU A 231 -16.67 9.29 -0.39
C LEU A 231 -18.09 9.80 -0.04
N SER A 232 -18.44 11.02 -0.46
CA SER A 232 -19.75 11.62 -0.17
C SER A 232 -20.93 10.93 -0.86
N ARG A 233 -20.70 10.16 -1.92
CA ARG A 233 -21.77 9.47 -2.68
C ARG A 233 -22.40 8.29 -1.94
N LEU A 234 -21.88 7.91 -0.77
CA LEU A 234 -22.42 6.84 0.06
C LEU A 234 -23.31 7.32 1.21
N SER A 235 -23.35 8.62 1.50
CA SER A 235 -24.23 9.17 2.55
C SER A 235 -25.71 9.16 2.15
N ASP A 236 -26.00 8.89 0.87
CA ASP A 236 -27.34 8.98 0.26
C ASP A 236 -27.94 7.61 -0.14
N GLY A 237 -27.35 6.50 0.33
CA GLY A 237 -27.74 5.12 -0.06
C GLY A 237 -28.38 4.31 1.05
#